data_AF-A0A7Y0AJ08-F1
#
_entry.id   AF-A0A7Y0AJ08-F1
#
_cell.length_a   1.000
_cell.length_b   1.000
_cell.length_c   1.000
_cell.angle_alpha   90.00
_cell.angle_beta   90.00
_cell.angle_gamma   90.00
#
_symmetry.space_group_name_H-M   'P 1'
#
loop_
_entity.id
_entity.type
_entity.pdbx_description
1 polymer ?
#
loop_
_entity_poly.entity_id
_entity_poly.type
_entity_poly.pdbx_seq_one_letter_code
_entity_poly.pdbx_strand_id
1 'polypeptide(L)'
;MKKIEQKIDEAFKNTFLLPREKAVTNFLVDVLSSKYKFREDDKKIEVISLYYYASSPLSFLFALPNYEYYSPDKTIQIAELHLKEHSLEDYSSTDVQELCKRVLEENNIDYSAYLDEDGHLDYAHYWENQFGLESDFLMSCWRNAKEKTQSKILGFLESSETGAGLYDLNNGFDVPFDVDIDEYLQSHGFMIEKES
;
A
#
# COMPACT_ATOMS: atom_id res chain seq x y z
N MET A 1 0.38 3.11 -27.49
CA MET A 1 -0.19 3.11 -26.13
C MET A 1 0.81 2.63 -25.09
N LYS A 2 1.39 1.42 -25.18
CA LYS A 2 2.45 0.98 -24.23
C LYS A 2 3.57 1.98 -23.89
N LYS A 3 4.05 2.77 -24.86
CA LYS A 3 5.08 3.80 -24.61
C LYS A 3 4.55 5.02 -23.82
N ILE A 4 3.27 5.36 -23.93
CA ILE A 4 2.67 6.47 -23.16
C ILE A 4 2.33 6.01 -21.75
N GLU A 5 1.78 4.81 -21.57
CA GLU A 5 1.55 4.18 -20.27
C GLU A 5 2.84 4.19 -19.42
N GLN A 6 3.96 3.73 -19.99
CA GLN A 6 5.26 3.75 -19.32
C GLN A 6 5.72 5.16 -18.90
N LYS A 7 5.43 6.18 -19.72
CA LYS A 7 5.76 7.57 -19.38
C LYS A 7 4.89 8.08 -18.24
N ILE A 8 3.61 7.70 -18.22
CA ILE A 8 2.70 8.02 -17.12
C ILE A 8 3.15 7.29 -15.85
N ASP A 9 3.52 6.01 -15.92
CA ASP A 9 4.08 5.24 -14.80
C ASP A 9 5.32 5.93 -14.21
N GLU A 10 6.26 6.34 -15.06
CA GLU A 10 7.48 7.05 -14.63
C GLU A 10 7.15 8.41 -13.99
N ALA A 11 6.27 9.19 -14.61
CA ALA A 11 5.85 10.48 -14.07
C ALA A 11 5.15 10.32 -12.72
N PHE A 12 4.25 9.34 -12.58
CA PHE A 12 3.53 9.02 -11.35
C PHE A 12 4.50 8.61 -10.24
N LYS A 13 5.40 7.66 -10.52
CA LYS A 13 6.44 7.22 -9.57
C LYS A 13 7.31 8.39 -9.09
N ASN A 14 7.79 9.22 -10.01
CA ASN A 14 8.70 10.32 -9.69
C ASN A 14 8.01 11.43 -8.90
N THR A 15 6.74 11.70 -9.20
CA THR A 15 5.99 12.81 -8.61
C THR A 15 5.38 12.41 -7.27
N PHE A 16 4.77 11.23 -7.18
CA PHE A 16 3.99 10.82 -6.02
C PHE A 16 4.71 9.80 -5.15
N LEU A 17 5.32 8.75 -5.70
CA LEU A 17 5.82 7.62 -4.89
C LEU A 17 7.22 7.86 -4.31
N LEU A 18 8.22 8.16 -5.15
CA LEU A 18 9.62 8.30 -4.73
C LEU A 18 9.82 9.32 -3.59
N PRO A 19 9.17 10.50 -3.58
CA PRO A 19 9.32 11.43 -2.46
C PRO A 19 8.89 10.86 -1.10
N ARG A 20 8.01 9.86 -1.09
CA ARG A 20 7.43 9.23 0.10
C ARG A 20 8.26 8.06 0.64
N GLU A 21 9.16 7.51 -0.17
CA GLU A 21 9.88 6.25 0.12
C GLU A 21 10.55 6.26 1.49
N LYS A 22 11.24 7.36 1.82
CA LYS A 22 11.96 7.49 3.09
C LYS A 22 11.04 7.47 4.30
N ALA A 23 9.94 8.22 4.26
CA ALA A 23 8.99 8.31 5.37
C ALA A 23 8.30 6.96 5.59
N VAL A 24 7.79 6.35 4.50
CA VAL A 24 7.13 5.04 4.53
C VAL A 24 8.08 3.95 5.01
N THR A 25 9.30 3.88 4.48
CA THR A 25 10.28 2.86 4.90
C THR A 25 10.65 3.02 6.38
N ASN A 26 10.85 4.25 6.87
CA ASN A 26 11.19 4.47 8.27
C ASN A 26 10.05 4.11 9.21
N PHE A 27 8.81 4.41 8.84
CA PHE A 27 7.64 3.96 9.56
C PHE A 27 7.58 2.43 9.66
N LEU A 28 7.78 1.73 8.53
CA LEU A 28 7.80 0.26 8.53
C LEU A 28 8.97 -0.30 9.35
N VAL A 29 10.14 0.36 9.36
CA VAL A 29 11.25 -0.01 10.26
C VAL A 29 10.83 0.10 11.72
N ASP A 30 10.15 1.17 12.10
CA ASP A 30 9.66 1.37 13.47
C ASP A 30 8.63 0.29 13.87
N VAL A 31 7.71 -0.05 12.95
CA VAL A 31 6.76 -1.17 13.10
C VAL A 31 7.49 -2.50 13.32
N LEU A 32 8.43 -2.82 12.44
CA LEU A 32 9.14 -4.11 12.44
C LEU A 32 10.16 -4.25 13.59
N SER A 33 10.66 -3.13 14.12
CA SER A 33 11.60 -3.09 15.25
C SER A 33 10.90 -3.12 16.61
N SER A 34 9.59 -3.33 16.65
CA SER A 34 8.80 -3.33 17.90
C SER A 34 8.91 -2.01 18.69
N LYS A 35 9.06 -0.87 18.00
CA LYS A 35 9.05 0.44 18.64
C LYS A 35 7.67 0.75 19.23
N TYR A 36 6.62 0.22 18.60
CA TYR A 36 5.24 0.35 19.03
C TYR A 36 4.86 -0.79 19.99
N LYS A 37 4.08 -0.45 21.03
CA LYS A 37 3.48 -1.45 21.90
C LYS A 37 2.04 -1.68 21.44
N PHE A 38 1.88 -2.59 20.47
CA PHE A 38 0.58 -2.85 19.86
C PHE A 38 -0.46 -3.44 20.82
N ARG A 39 -0.03 -4.22 21.81
CA ARG A 39 -0.93 -4.98 22.70
C ARG A 39 -0.67 -4.70 24.17
N GLU A 40 -1.70 -4.86 25.00
CA GLU A 40 -1.57 -4.78 26.45
C GLU A 40 -0.75 -5.94 27.03
N ASP A 41 -0.91 -7.14 26.45
CA ASP A 41 -0.18 -8.35 26.79
C ASP A 41 1.20 -8.39 26.13
N ASP A 42 2.07 -9.28 26.62
CA ASP A 42 3.42 -9.48 26.08
C ASP A 42 3.43 -10.52 24.94
N LYS A 43 2.28 -10.77 24.28
CA LYS A 43 2.23 -11.72 23.16
C LYS A 43 3.03 -11.15 22.00
N LYS A 44 3.98 -11.94 21.51
CA LYS A 44 4.81 -11.57 20.36
C LYS A 44 3.93 -11.44 19.10
N ILE A 45 4.07 -10.32 18.41
CA ILE A 45 3.43 -10.10 17.11
C ILE A 45 4.28 -10.73 16.01
N GLU A 46 3.65 -11.57 15.20
CA GLU A 46 4.24 -12.30 14.08
C GLU A 46 3.53 -11.98 12.76
N VAL A 47 2.28 -11.49 12.83
CA VAL A 47 1.48 -11.08 11.66
C VAL A 47 0.96 -9.65 11.86
N ILE A 48 1.24 -8.78 10.90
CA ILE A 48 0.78 -7.39 10.85
C ILE A 48 -0.10 -7.20 9.62
N SER A 49 -1.19 -6.48 9.79
CA SER A 49 -1.95 -5.88 8.68
C SER A 49 -1.47 -4.45 8.46
N LEU A 50 -1.18 -4.11 7.21
CA LEU A 50 -0.87 -2.77 6.75
C LEU A 50 -2.04 -2.27 5.91
N TYR A 51 -2.75 -1.27 6.41
CA TYR A 51 -3.85 -0.64 5.69
C TYR A 51 -3.40 0.65 5.03
N TYR A 52 -3.92 0.88 3.83
CA TYR A 52 -3.84 2.19 3.17
C TYR A 52 -5.22 2.64 2.71
N TYR A 53 -5.41 3.96 2.65
CA TYR A 53 -6.67 4.55 2.23
C TYR A 53 -6.73 4.67 0.71
N ALA A 54 -7.62 3.92 0.06
CA ALA A 54 -7.68 3.83 -1.41
C ALA A 54 -8.12 5.14 -2.09
N SER A 55 -9.00 5.93 -1.47
CA SER A 55 -9.47 7.18 -2.08
C SER A 55 -8.46 8.34 -1.98
N SER A 56 -7.37 8.16 -1.23
CA SER A 56 -6.21 9.06 -1.20
C SER A 56 -4.96 8.21 -0.93
N PRO A 57 -4.50 7.45 -1.94
CA PRO A 57 -3.52 6.40 -1.74
C PRO A 57 -2.25 6.94 -1.09
N LEU A 58 -1.82 6.26 -0.03
CA LEU A 58 -0.63 6.59 0.76
C LEU A 58 -0.72 7.88 1.59
N SER A 59 -1.83 8.61 1.64
CA SER A 59 -1.98 9.75 2.57
C SER A 59 -1.80 9.34 4.02
N PHE A 60 -2.38 8.19 4.36
CA PHE A 60 -2.26 7.57 5.67
C PHE A 60 -1.97 6.08 5.50
N LEU A 61 -1.06 5.57 6.34
CA LEU A 61 -0.83 4.13 6.50
C LEU A 61 -1.09 3.75 7.95
N PHE A 62 -1.75 2.61 8.15
CA PHE A 62 -2.00 2.05 9.47
C PHE A 62 -1.37 0.67 9.56
N ALA A 63 -0.63 0.40 10.62
CA ALA A 63 -0.11 -0.92 10.92
C ALA A 63 -0.65 -1.40 12.27
N LEU A 64 -1.16 -2.62 12.31
CA LEU A 64 -1.71 -3.23 13.52
C LEU A 64 -1.56 -4.76 13.48
N PRO A 65 -1.63 -5.44 14.65
CA PRO A 65 -1.74 -6.89 14.69
C PRO A 65 -2.90 -7.35 13.82
N ASN A 66 -2.67 -8.35 12.97
CA ASN A 66 -3.71 -8.88 12.10
C ASN A 66 -4.85 -9.51 12.93
N TYR A 67 -6.08 -9.09 12.65
CA TYR A 67 -7.26 -9.41 13.47
C TYR A 67 -7.66 -10.89 13.44
N GLU A 68 -7.21 -11.66 12.45
CA GLU A 68 -7.45 -13.12 12.41
C GLU A 68 -6.59 -13.89 13.41
N TYR A 69 -5.46 -13.30 13.84
CA TYR A 69 -4.50 -13.93 14.75
C TYR A 69 -4.56 -13.35 16.15
N TYR A 70 -5.02 -12.11 16.29
CA TYR A 70 -4.89 -11.34 17.51
C TYR A 70 -6.23 -10.69 17.86
N SER A 71 -6.71 -10.93 19.09
CA SER A 71 -7.95 -10.34 19.58
C SER A 71 -7.86 -8.81 19.56
N PRO A 72 -8.81 -8.11 18.89
CA PRO A 72 -8.83 -6.65 18.85
C PRO A 72 -8.98 -6.00 20.23
N ASP A 73 -9.64 -6.67 21.18
CA ASP A 73 -9.90 -6.14 22.53
C ASP A 73 -8.61 -5.89 23.33
N LYS A 74 -7.52 -6.56 22.95
CA LYS A 74 -6.21 -6.44 23.59
C LYS A 74 -5.26 -5.51 22.82
N THR A 75 -5.68 -4.99 21.67
CA THR A 75 -4.91 -4.04 20.87
C THR A 75 -5.05 -2.65 21.47
N ILE A 76 -3.95 -2.10 22.00
CA ILE A 76 -3.94 -0.79 22.67
C ILE A 76 -3.37 0.32 21.79
N GLN A 77 -2.76 -0.04 20.66
CA GLN A 77 -2.17 0.92 19.74
C GLN A 77 -2.31 0.44 18.30
N ILE A 78 -2.67 1.37 17.42
CA ILE A 78 -2.51 1.26 15.97
C ILE A 78 -1.36 2.21 15.62
N ALA A 79 -0.37 1.73 14.86
CA ALA A 79 0.71 2.59 14.39
C ALA A 79 0.24 3.32 13.15
N GLU A 80 0.41 4.64 13.13
CA GLU A 80 -0.10 5.48 12.04
C GLU A 80 1.03 6.29 11.43
N LEU A 81 1.02 6.39 10.10
CA LEU A 81 1.84 7.32 9.35
C LEU A 81 0.92 8.31 8.64
N HIS A 82 1.08 9.60 8.96
CA HIS A 82 0.40 10.70 8.29
C HIS A 82 1.42 11.43 7.44
N LEU A 83 1.41 11.26 6.12
CA LEU A 83 2.50 11.78 5.26
C LEU A 83 2.60 13.32 5.27
N LYS A 84 1.50 14.01 5.53
CA LYS A 84 1.48 15.47 5.72
C LYS A 84 2.40 15.93 6.85
N GLU A 85 2.57 15.13 7.91
CA GLU A 85 3.49 15.42 9.02
C GLU A 85 4.97 15.37 8.59
N HIS A 86 5.23 14.77 7.42
CA HIS A 86 6.54 14.72 6.78
C HIS A 86 6.69 15.76 5.66
N SER A 87 5.84 16.80 5.63
CA SER A 87 5.82 17.84 4.58
C SER A 87 5.57 17.29 3.18
N LEU A 88 4.87 16.15 3.08
CA LEU A 88 4.45 15.55 1.82
C LEU A 88 2.95 15.79 1.67
N GLU A 89 2.55 16.61 0.70
CA GLU A 89 1.14 16.87 0.42
C GLU A 89 0.45 15.61 -0.10
N ASP A 90 -0.77 15.36 0.39
CA ASP A 90 -1.65 14.32 -0.14
C ASP A 90 -1.91 14.57 -1.62
N TYR A 91 -1.98 13.48 -2.42
CA TYR A 91 -2.42 13.58 -3.79
C TYR A 91 -3.78 12.92 -3.93
N SER A 92 -4.65 13.58 -4.68
CA SER A 92 -6.02 13.17 -4.97
C SER A 92 -6.12 12.55 -6.36
N SER A 93 -7.29 11.98 -6.67
CA SER A 93 -7.59 11.54 -8.04
C SER A 93 -7.43 12.68 -9.06
N THR A 94 -7.74 13.93 -8.69
CA THR A 94 -7.56 15.11 -9.55
C THR A 94 -6.09 15.36 -9.88
N ASP A 95 -5.19 15.28 -8.90
CA ASP A 95 -3.75 15.48 -9.12
C ASP A 95 -3.18 14.42 -10.09
N VAL A 96 -3.68 13.19 -9.98
CA VAL A 96 -3.34 12.09 -10.88
C VAL A 96 -3.86 12.35 -12.29
N GLN A 97 -5.09 12.84 -12.45
CA GLN A 97 -5.64 13.23 -13.74
C GLN A 97 -4.80 14.33 -14.39
N GLU A 98 -4.46 15.37 -13.64
CA GLU A 98 -3.63 16.48 -14.13
C GLU A 98 -2.24 16.02 -14.57
N LEU A 99 -1.62 15.11 -13.81
CA LEU A 99 -0.37 14.48 -14.20
C LEU A 99 -0.51 13.71 -15.53
N CYS A 100 -1.58 12.93 -15.69
CA CYS A 100 -1.83 12.19 -16.92
C CYS A 100 -2.03 13.13 -18.11
N LYS A 101 -2.87 14.16 -17.98
CA LYS A 101 -3.11 15.19 -19.02
C LYS A 101 -1.79 15.84 -19.44
N ARG A 102 -0.98 16.29 -18.48
CA ARG A 102 0.33 16.90 -18.77
C ARG A 102 1.22 15.96 -19.58
N VAL A 103 1.33 14.69 -19.18
CA VAL A 103 2.13 13.71 -19.93
C VAL A 103 1.58 13.50 -21.34
N LEU A 104 0.26 13.45 -21.53
CA LEU A 104 -0.35 13.32 -22.86
C LEU A 104 -0.05 14.54 -23.75
N GLU A 105 -0.18 15.75 -23.20
CA GLU A 105 0.12 17.02 -23.90
C GLU A 105 1.58 17.13 -24.31
N GLU A 106 2.51 16.85 -23.40
CA GLU A 106 3.95 16.84 -23.66
C GLU A 106 4.35 15.85 -24.77
N ASN A 107 3.50 14.86 -25.03
CA ASN A 107 3.69 13.84 -26.05
C ASN A 107 2.82 14.05 -27.30
N ASN A 108 2.13 15.18 -27.43
CA ASN A 108 1.23 15.51 -28.53
C ASN A 108 0.14 14.44 -28.77
N ILE A 109 -0.38 13.85 -27.69
CA ILE A 109 -1.50 12.91 -27.75
C ILE A 109 -2.80 13.69 -27.57
N ASP A 110 -3.68 13.63 -28.57
CA ASP A 110 -5.04 14.14 -28.43
C ASP A 110 -5.88 13.16 -27.59
N TYR A 111 -6.40 13.65 -26.46
CA TYR A 111 -7.21 12.91 -25.52
C TYR A 111 -8.63 13.48 -25.37
N SER A 112 -8.99 14.47 -26.20
CA SER A 112 -10.28 15.18 -26.12
C SER A 112 -11.50 14.26 -26.23
N ALA A 113 -11.40 13.17 -26.99
CA ALA A 113 -12.46 12.18 -27.17
C ALA A 113 -12.72 11.29 -25.94
N TYR A 114 -11.85 11.36 -24.93
CA TYR A 114 -11.89 10.51 -23.73
C TYR A 114 -12.00 11.35 -22.46
N LEU A 115 -12.52 12.56 -22.60
CA LEU A 115 -12.96 13.38 -21.50
C LEU A 115 -14.45 13.14 -21.26
N ASP A 116 -14.85 13.00 -20.00
CA ASP A 116 -16.26 13.01 -19.62
C ASP A 116 -16.86 14.43 -19.71
N GLU A 117 -18.14 14.56 -19.34
CA GLU A 117 -18.86 15.84 -19.37
C GLU A 117 -18.26 16.89 -18.42
N ASP A 118 -17.57 16.44 -17.37
CA ASP A 118 -16.89 17.28 -16.37
C ASP A 118 -15.41 17.56 -16.74
N GLY A 119 -14.95 17.01 -17.86
CA GLY A 119 -13.57 17.15 -18.33
C GLY A 119 -12.58 16.25 -17.59
N HIS A 120 -13.03 15.19 -16.91
CA HIS A 120 -12.16 14.17 -16.34
C HIS A 120 -11.72 13.15 -17.38
N LEU A 121 -10.49 12.66 -17.22
CA LEU A 121 -9.96 11.61 -18.11
C LEU A 121 -10.60 10.26 -17.80
N ASP A 122 -11.03 9.56 -18.85
CA ASP A 122 -11.28 8.12 -18.77
C ASP A 122 -9.95 7.35 -18.85
N TYR A 123 -9.51 6.88 -17.68
CA TYR A 123 -8.26 6.15 -17.51
C TYR A 123 -8.18 4.83 -18.28
N ALA A 124 -9.32 4.18 -18.55
CA ALA A 124 -9.36 2.90 -19.27
C ALA A 124 -8.77 3.00 -20.68
N HIS A 125 -8.66 4.21 -21.22
CA HIS A 125 -8.09 4.45 -22.54
C HIS A 125 -6.59 4.74 -22.55
N TYR A 126 -5.94 4.96 -21.41
CA TYR A 126 -4.56 5.45 -21.38
C TYR A 126 -3.68 4.93 -20.25
N TRP A 127 -4.23 4.61 -19.07
CA TRP A 127 -3.43 4.24 -17.92
C TRP A 127 -4.28 3.64 -16.78
N GLU A 128 -4.11 2.35 -16.51
CA GLU A 128 -4.82 1.62 -15.44
C GLU A 128 -3.86 1.07 -14.36
N ASN A 129 -2.58 1.44 -14.41
CA ASN A 129 -1.52 0.81 -13.61
C ASN A 129 -1.36 1.39 -12.19
N GLN A 130 -2.17 2.37 -11.79
CA GLN A 130 -1.99 3.11 -10.53
C GLN A 130 -1.82 2.17 -9.32
N PHE A 131 -2.79 1.27 -9.12
CA PHE A 131 -2.79 0.32 -8.01
C PHE A 131 -1.54 -0.58 -8.00
N GLY A 132 -1.14 -1.08 -9.17
CA GLY A 132 0.07 -1.91 -9.31
C GLY A 132 1.34 -1.15 -8.88
N LEU A 133 1.45 0.13 -9.25
CA LEU A 133 2.60 0.95 -8.87
C LEU A 133 2.63 1.26 -7.37
N GLU A 134 1.48 1.54 -6.76
CA GLU A 134 1.36 1.82 -5.32
C GLU A 134 1.65 0.59 -4.47
N SER A 135 1.11 -0.57 -4.85
CA SER A 135 1.38 -1.85 -4.18
C SER A 135 2.83 -2.27 -4.31
N ASP A 136 3.42 -2.21 -5.51
CA ASP A 136 4.85 -2.48 -5.72
C ASP A 136 5.75 -1.56 -4.88
N PHE A 137 5.38 -0.28 -4.76
CA PHE A 137 6.08 0.68 -3.91
C PHE A 137 6.04 0.28 -2.43
N LEU A 138 4.85 -0.05 -1.91
CA LEU A 138 4.70 -0.50 -0.52
C LEU A 138 5.47 -1.80 -0.24
N MET A 139 5.42 -2.76 -1.16
CA MET A 139 6.19 -4.00 -1.07
C MET A 139 7.70 -3.73 -1.06
N SER A 140 8.17 -2.80 -1.89
CA SER A 140 9.58 -2.40 -1.89
C SER A 140 9.99 -1.75 -0.56
N CYS A 141 9.18 -0.83 -0.03
CA CYS A 141 9.41 -0.23 1.28
C CYS A 141 9.40 -1.28 2.41
N TRP A 142 8.49 -2.25 2.36
CA TRP A 142 8.43 -3.36 3.31
C TRP A 142 9.69 -4.22 3.28
N ARG A 143 10.13 -4.65 2.09
CA ARG A 143 11.38 -5.40 1.92
C ARG A 143 12.58 -4.63 2.47
N ASN A 144 12.69 -3.35 2.13
CA ASN A 144 13.77 -2.49 2.63
C ASN A 144 13.74 -2.36 4.16
N ALA A 145 12.56 -2.28 4.77
CA ALA A 145 12.41 -2.25 6.21
C ALA A 145 12.77 -3.59 6.87
N LYS A 146 12.39 -4.73 6.27
CA LYS A 146 12.81 -6.06 6.73
C LYS A 146 14.31 -6.27 6.64
N GLU A 147 14.95 -5.82 5.57
CA GLU A 147 16.42 -5.88 5.44
C GLU A 147 17.13 -5.09 6.54
N LYS A 148 16.62 -3.91 6.89
CA LYS A 148 17.20 -3.07 7.96
C LYS A 148 17.01 -3.66 9.36
N THR A 149 15.90 -4.36 9.58
CA THR A 149 15.51 -4.86 10.92
C THR A 149 15.79 -6.33 11.13
N GLN A 150 16.05 -7.08 10.06
CA GLN A 150 16.11 -8.55 10.03
C GLN A 150 14.84 -9.20 10.61
N SER A 151 13.70 -8.49 10.55
CA SER A 151 12.45 -8.94 11.13
C SER A 151 11.89 -10.15 10.39
N LYS A 152 11.28 -11.07 11.16
CA LYS A 152 10.57 -12.24 10.64
C LYS A 152 9.06 -12.04 10.56
N ILE A 153 8.57 -10.86 10.97
CA ILE A 153 7.14 -10.53 10.93
C ILE A 153 6.62 -10.66 9.49
N LEU A 154 5.44 -11.25 9.36
CA LEU A 154 4.68 -11.35 8.13
C LEU A 154 3.74 -10.14 8.03
N GLY A 155 3.58 -9.62 6.82
CA GLY A 155 2.81 -8.41 6.57
C GLY A 155 1.79 -8.68 5.48
N PHE A 156 0.56 -8.24 5.68
CA PHE A 156 -0.47 -8.26 4.65
C PHE A 156 -0.91 -6.84 4.34
N LEU A 157 -0.95 -6.50 3.07
CA LEU A 157 -1.49 -5.24 2.57
C LEU A 157 -2.99 -5.39 2.40
N GLU A 158 -3.72 -4.51 3.05
CA GLU A 158 -5.17 -4.40 2.97
C GLU A 158 -5.52 -2.99 2.49
N SER A 159 -6.48 -2.87 1.59
CA SER A 159 -6.99 -1.58 1.13
C SER A 159 -8.30 -1.27 1.83
N SER A 160 -8.56 0.01 2.08
CA SER A 160 -9.80 0.48 2.72
C SER A 160 -11.05 0.30 1.85
N GLU A 161 -10.91 -0.02 0.56
CA GLU A 161 -12.06 -0.31 -0.31
C GLU A 161 -12.43 -1.80 -0.24
N THR A 162 -13.72 -2.05 -0.01
CA THR A 162 -14.35 -3.36 0.33
C THR A 162 -14.32 -4.42 -0.78
N GLY A 163 -13.41 -4.30 -1.74
CA GLY A 163 -13.19 -5.30 -2.81
C GLY A 163 -11.73 -5.44 -3.23
N ALA A 164 -10.80 -4.78 -2.54
CA ALA A 164 -9.39 -4.88 -2.84
C ALA A 164 -8.79 -6.12 -2.17
N GLY A 165 -8.02 -6.88 -2.95
CA GLY A 165 -7.40 -8.13 -2.53
C GLY A 165 -6.47 -7.97 -1.34
N LEU A 166 -6.21 -9.08 -0.67
CA LEU A 166 -5.24 -9.16 0.42
C LEU A 166 -3.89 -9.57 -0.17
N TYR A 167 -2.86 -8.74 -0.05
CA TYR A 167 -1.55 -9.06 -0.63
C TYR A 167 -0.54 -9.41 0.45
N ASP A 168 0.17 -10.53 0.31
CA ASP A 168 1.33 -10.81 1.16
C ASP A 168 2.49 -9.87 0.78
N LEU A 169 2.83 -8.96 1.70
CA LEU A 169 3.90 -7.96 1.48
C LEU A 169 5.29 -8.58 1.31
N ASN A 170 5.48 -9.87 1.66
CA ASN A 170 6.78 -10.53 1.55
C ASN A 170 7.07 -11.07 0.16
N ASN A 171 6.04 -11.45 -0.59
CA ASN A 171 6.20 -12.11 -1.89
C ASN A 171 5.30 -11.51 -3.00
N GLY A 172 4.39 -10.61 -2.65
CA GLY A 172 3.44 -9.96 -3.55
C GLY A 172 2.28 -10.84 -4.00
N PHE A 173 2.05 -11.97 -3.34
CA PHE A 173 0.96 -12.88 -3.68
C PHE A 173 -0.40 -12.29 -3.30
N ASP A 174 -1.33 -12.27 -4.26
CA ASP A 174 -2.73 -11.92 -4.06
C ASP A 174 -3.47 -13.11 -3.45
N VAL A 175 -3.76 -13.03 -2.15
CA VAL A 175 -4.46 -14.06 -1.39
C VAL A 175 -5.95 -14.00 -1.77
N PRO A 176 -6.49 -15.05 -2.42
CA PRO A 176 -7.89 -15.07 -2.83
C PRO A 176 -8.84 -14.91 -1.63
N PHE A 177 -9.95 -14.21 -1.84
CA PHE A 177 -10.95 -13.95 -0.79
C PHE A 177 -11.55 -15.23 -0.17
N ASP A 178 -11.57 -16.33 -0.92
CA ASP A 178 -12.08 -17.63 -0.48
C ASP A 178 -11.04 -18.47 0.30
N VAL A 179 -9.81 -17.98 0.45
CA VAL A 179 -8.73 -18.65 1.18
C VAL A 179 -8.50 -17.92 2.52
N ASP A 180 -8.62 -18.66 3.64
CA ASP A 180 -8.25 -18.15 4.96
C ASP A 180 -6.74 -17.84 5.01
N ILE A 181 -6.35 -16.72 5.63
CA ILE A 181 -4.94 -16.32 5.75
C ILE A 181 -4.11 -17.44 6.39
N ASP A 182 -4.70 -18.21 7.29
CA ASP A 182 -4.06 -19.32 7.97
C ASP A 182 -3.86 -20.53 7.08
N GLU A 183 -4.82 -20.86 6.22
CA GLU A 183 -4.63 -21.90 5.21
C GLU A 183 -3.50 -21.51 4.26
N TYR A 184 -3.49 -20.24 3.83
CA TYR A 184 -2.41 -19.69 3.02
C TYR A 184 -1.06 -19.79 3.75
N LEU A 185 -0.95 -19.31 4.98
CA LEU A 185 0.30 -19.31 5.75
C LEU A 185 0.80 -20.74 6.07
N GLN A 186 -0.09 -21.65 6.45
CA GLN A 186 0.26 -23.05 6.70
C GLN A 186 0.79 -23.74 5.44
N SER A 187 0.17 -23.48 4.27
CA SER A 187 0.65 -24.03 3.00
C SER A 187 2.05 -23.53 2.61
N HIS A 188 2.46 -22.38 3.15
CA HIS A 188 3.80 -21.79 2.99
C HIS A 188 4.76 -22.12 4.15
N GLY A 189 4.35 -23.01 5.06
CA GLY A 189 5.17 -23.51 6.17
C GLY A 189 5.24 -22.61 7.39
N PHE A 190 4.37 -21.60 7.49
CA PHE A 190 4.24 -20.77 8.68
C PHE A 190 3.18 -21.37 9.62
N MET A 191 3.58 -21.65 10.85
CA MET A 191 2.69 -22.15 11.90
C MET A 191 2.58 -21.07 12.97
N ILE A 192 1.48 -20.32 12.97
CA ILE A 192 1.24 -19.20 13.87
C ILE A 192 0.03 -19.51 14.74
N GLU A 193 0.16 -19.32 16.05
CA GLU A 193 -0.90 -19.62 17.01
C GLU A 193 -1.95 -18.50 17.05
N LYS A 194 -3.09 -18.73 16.37
CA LYS A 194 -4.29 -17.88 16.47
C LYS A 194 -4.77 -17.80 17.92
N GLU A 195 -5.19 -16.61 18.34
CA GLU A 195 -5.91 -16.46 19.61
C GLU A 195 -7.32 -17.06 19.48
N SER A 196 -7.64 -17.96 20.41
CA SER A 196 -8.95 -18.55 20.60
C SER A 196 -9.91 -17.65 21.37
#